data_AF-S7HSQ6-F1
#
_entry.id   AF-S7HSQ6-F1
#
_cell.length_a   1.000
_cell.length_b   1.000
_cell.length_c   1.000
_cell.angle_alpha   90.00
_cell.angle_beta   90.00
_cell.angle_gamma   90.00
#
_symmetry.space_group_name_H-M   'P 1'
#
loop_
_entity.id
_entity.type
_entity.pdbx_description
1 polymer ?
#
loop_
_entity_poly.entity_id
_entity_poly.type
_entity_poly.pdbx_seq_one_letter_code
_entity_poly.pdbx_strand_id
1 'polypeptide(L)' 'MKHYNEYVDSRGWHYRAMPLIGGQPYAPCYQRTPGGGWHRMKQMMLRMTLAESKQDLDEYAAKKGWTGLTNYMGGNP' A
#
# COMPACT_ATOMS: atom_id res chain seq x y z
N MET A 1 2.20 -6.72 -15.29
CA MET A 1 2.46 -5.41 -14.63
C MET A 1 3.42 -5.64 -13.49
N LYS A 2 4.33 -4.71 -13.19
CA LYS A 2 5.22 -4.84 -12.03
C LYS A 2 4.39 -4.58 -10.77
N HIS A 3 4.30 -5.55 -9.88
CA HIS A 3 3.65 -5.38 -8.57
C HIS A 3 4.68 -4.84 -7.59
N TYR A 4 4.37 -3.70 -6.99
CA TYR A 4 5.20 -3.11 -5.95
C TYR A 4 4.58 -3.43 -4.59
N ASN A 5 5.43 -3.65 -3.58
CA ASN A 5 4.92 -3.89 -2.22
C ASN A 5 4.52 -2.59 -1.53
N GLU A 6 5.10 -1.48 -1.96
CA GLU A 6 4.87 -0.16 -1.42
C GLU A 6 5.01 0.89 -2.53
N TYR A 7 4.37 2.02 -2.35
CA TYR A 7 4.49 3.20 -3.20
C TYR A 7 4.85 4.41 -2.36
N VAL A 8 5.60 5.35 -2.94
CA VAL A 8 5.85 6.65 -2.33
C VAL A 8 5.37 7.77 -3.25
N ASP A 9 4.75 8.80 -2.67
CA ASP A 9 4.40 10.01 -3.40
C ASP A 9 5.50 11.08 -3.29
N SER A 10 5.33 12.19 -4.01
CA SER A 10 6.27 13.32 -4.00
C SER A 10 6.42 14.03 -2.65
N ARG A 11 5.52 13.76 -1.69
CA ARG A 11 5.55 14.30 -0.33
C ARG A 11 6.29 13.36 0.63
N GLY A 12 6.77 12.22 0.14
CA GLY A 12 7.38 11.18 0.95
C GLY A 12 6.37 10.35 1.74
N TRP A 13 5.07 10.37 1.38
CA TRP A 13 4.10 9.48 2.03
C TRP A 13 4.22 8.08 1.45
N HIS A 14 4.24 7.08 2.32
CA HIS A 14 4.31 5.68 1.95
C HIS A 14 2.91 5.09 1.85
N TYR A 15 2.68 4.20 0.90
CA TYR A 15 1.39 3.57 0.64
C TYR A 15 1.57 2.09 0.40
N ARG A 16 0.79 1.24 1.10
CA ARG A 16 0.81 -0.21 0.88
C ARG A 16 -0.55 -0.83 1.18
N ALA A 17 -0.84 -1.95 0.53
CA ALA A 17 -2.00 -2.78 0.85
C ALA A 17 -1.69 -3.63 2.09
N MET A 18 -2.55 -3.59 3.10
CA MET A 18 -2.34 -4.32 4.35
C MET A 18 -3.67 -4.76 4.99
N PRO A 19 -3.63 -5.81 5.83
CA PRO A 19 -4.79 -6.23 6.61
C PRO A 19 -5.21 -5.13 7.59
N LEU A 20 -6.51 -5.02 7.83
CA LEU A 20 -7.04 -4.19 8.91
C LEU A 20 -6.97 -4.95 10.25
N ILE A 21 -7.39 -4.28 11.33
CA ILE A 21 -7.41 -4.87 12.68
C ILE A 21 -8.24 -6.17 12.64
N GLY A 22 -7.64 -7.27 13.09
CA GLY A 22 -8.26 -8.60 13.04
C GLY A 22 -7.96 -9.40 11.76
N GLY A 23 -7.14 -8.89 10.84
CA GLY A 23 -6.76 -9.56 9.60
C GLY A 23 -7.57 -9.05 8.41
N GLN A 24 -8.52 -9.84 7.92
CA GLN A 24 -9.44 -9.40 6.88
C GLN A 24 -10.44 -8.38 7.44
N PRO A 25 -10.86 -7.36 6.67
CA PRO A 25 -10.55 -7.15 5.25
C PRO A 25 -9.23 -6.38 5.01
N TYR A 26 -8.75 -6.39 3.77
CA TYR A 26 -7.56 -5.67 3.32
C TYR A 26 -7.92 -4.29 2.76
N ALA A 27 -7.03 -3.32 2.92
CA ALA A 27 -7.18 -2.00 2.33
C ALA A 27 -5.83 -1.35 2.00
N PRO A 28 -5.79 -0.47 0.97
CA PRO A 28 -4.70 0.47 0.82
C PRO A 28 -4.62 1.39 2.04
N CYS A 29 -3.44 1.45 2.65
CA CYS A 29 -3.13 2.32 3.78
C CYS A 29 -1.97 3.24 3.42
N TYR A 30 -1.92 4.40 4.07
CA TYR A 30 -0.86 5.39 3.90
C TYR A 30 -0.19 5.71 5.24
N GLN A 31 1.10 6.02 5.18
CA GLN A 31 1.88 6.49 6.30
C GLN A 31 2.51 7.82 5.90
N ARG A 32 2.24 8.88 6.68
CA ARG A 32 2.70 10.24 6.36
C ARG A 32 4.16 10.49 6.70
N THR A 33 4.65 9.80 7.72
CA THR A 33 5.99 9.94 8.27
C THR A 33 6.54 8.54 8.50
N PRO A 34 7.74 8.20 8.01
CA PRO A 34 8.37 6.91 8.29
C PRO A 34 8.39 6.64 9.81
N GLY A 35 7.87 5.48 10.21
CA GLY A 35 7.73 5.11 11.63
C GLY A 35 6.43 5.58 12.31
N GLY A 36 5.59 6.36 11.64
CA GLY A 36 4.26 6.74 12.12
C GLY A 36 3.21 5.65 11.97
N GLY A 37 1.98 5.95 12.41
CA GLY A 37 0.83 5.06 12.21
C GLY A 37 0.44 4.92 10.74
N TRP A 38 -0.02 3.72 10.36
CA TRP A 38 -0.66 3.50 9.07
C TRP A 38 -2.14 3.90 9.16
N HIS A 39 -2.59 4.69 8.20
CA HIS A 39 -3.95 5.17 8.10
C HIS A 39 -4.62 4.60 6.85
N ARG A 40 -5.82 4.04 7.01
CA ARG A 40 -6.61 3.56 5.88
C ARG A 40 -6.94 4.69 4.90
N MET A 41 -6.82 4.41 3.61
CA MET A 41 -7.38 5.27 2.55
C MET A 41 -8.91 5.11 2.51
N LYS A 42 -9.64 6.04 3.12
CA LYS A 42 -11.12 5.97 3.24
C LYS A 42 -11.86 5.92 1.90
N GLN A 43 -11.27 6.52 0.87
CA GLN A 43 -11.82 6.52 -0.49
C GLN A 43 -11.70 5.17 -1.22
N MET A 44 -10.90 4.24 -0.70
CA MET A 44 -10.69 2.93 -1.30
C MET A 44 -11.65 1.90 -0.69
N MET A 45 -12.15 1.01 -1.54
CA MET A 45 -12.97 -0.12 -1.12
C MET A 45 -12.13 -1.09 -0.28
N LEU A 46 -12.81 -1.74 0.67
CA LEU A 46 -12.23 -2.86 1.38
C LEU A 46 -12.27 -4.08 0.47
N ARG A 47 -11.20 -4.87 0.48
CA ARG A 47 -11.11 -6.11 -0.29
C ARG A 47 -10.97 -7.31 0.63
N MET A 48 -11.48 -8.45 0.18
CA MET A 48 -11.37 -9.69 0.96
C MET A 48 -10.01 -10.35 0.77
N THR A 49 -9.31 -10.01 -0.31
CA THR A 49 -7.96 -10.51 -0.57
C THR A 49 -6.93 -9.38 -0.61
N LEU A 50 -5.70 -9.71 -0.22
CA LEU A 50 -4.56 -8.81 -0.36
C LEU A 50 -4.27 -8.50 -1.84
N ALA A 51 -4.49 -9.46 -2.74
CA ALA A 51 -4.24 -9.32 -4.17
C ALA A 51 -5.15 -8.24 -4.79
N GLU A 52 -6.45 -8.28 -4.52
CA GLU A 52 -7.39 -7.25 -4.97
C GLU A 52 -7.03 -5.88 -4.38
N SER A 53 -6.67 -5.82 -3.08
CA SER A 53 -6.27 -4.56 -2.46
C SER A 53 -4.96 -4.01 -3.03
N LYS A 54 -4.02 -4.87 -3.43
CA LYS A 54 -2.80 -4.47 -4.13
C LYS A 54 -3.13 -3.95 -5.51
N GLN A 55 -3.99 -4.64 -6.26
CA GLN A 55 -4.41 -4.19 -7.58
C GLN A 55 -5.06 -2.80 -7.53
N ASP A 56 -5.97 -2.55 -6.58
CA ASP A 56 -6.57 -1.22 -6.40
C ASP A 56 -5.51 -0.14 -6.14
N LEU A 57 -4.51 -0.47 -5.32
CA LEU A 57 -3.41 0.45 -5.00
C LEU A 57 -2.50 0.66 -6.21
N ASP A 58 -2.16 -0.39 -6.96
CA ASP A 58 -1.33 -0.33 -8.17
C ASP A 58 -2.00 0.59 -9.22
N GLU A 59 -3.30 0.42 -9.45
CA GLU A 59 -4.08 1.27 -10.35
C GLU A 59 -4.16 2.72 -9.87
N TYR A 60 -4.31 2.93 -8.55
CA TYR A 60 -4.35 4.27 -7.98
C TYR A 60 -2.99 4.98 -8.05
N ALA A 61 -1.91 4.25 -7.77
CA ALA A 61 -0.54 4.71 -7.86
C ALA A 61 -0.19 5.10 -9.31
N ALA A 62 -0.57 4.28 -10.29
CA ALA A 62 -0.39 4.57 -11.70
C ALA A 62 -1.11 5.85 -12.13
N LYS A 63 -2.36 6.05 -11.68
CA LYS A 63 -3.14 7.28 -11.94
C LYS A 63 -2.52 8.53 -11.31
N LYS A 64 -1.82 8.38 -10.18
CA LYS A 64 -1.19 9.49 -9.45
C LYS A 64 0.29 9.72 -9.80
N GLY A 65 0.90 8.83 -10.57
CA GLY A 65 2.34 8.89 -10.89
C GLY A 65 3.23 8.61 -9.69
N TRP A 66 2.79 7.76 -8.76
CA TRP A 66 3.61 7.39 -7.59
C TRP A 66 4.76 6.46 -7.96
N THR A 67 5.84 6.54 -7.19
CA THR A 67 7.01 5.68 -7.39
C THR A 67 6.83 4.37 -6.63
N GLY A 68 6.80 3.27 -7.38
CA GLY A 68 6.75 1.93 -6.79
C GLY A 68 8.10 1.54 -6.18
N LEU A 69 8.06 1.07 -4.93
CA LEU A 69 9.18 0.53 -4.20
C LEU A 69 9.09 -0.99 -4.22
N THR A 70 10.14 -1.64 -4.74
CA THR A 70 10.24 -3.11 -4.76
C THR A 70 10.78 -3.69 -3.46
N ASN A 71 11.00 -2.86 -2.43
CA ASN A 71 11.82 -3.20 -1.27
C ASN A 71 11.45 -4.55 -0.63
N TYR A 72 12.27 -5.53 -0.95
CA TYR A 72 12.64 -6.66 -0.11
C TYR A 72 13.38 -6.11 1.11
N MET A 73 12.68 -5.90 2.22
CA MET A 73 13.29 -5.70 3.54
C MET A 73 12.81 -6.83 4.46
N GLY A 74 13.12 -8.06 4.06
CA GLY A 74 12.76 -9.28 4.79
C GLY A 74 13.48 -10.54 4.28
N GLY A 75 14.61 -10.39 3.60
CA GLY A 75 15.52 -11.51 3.39
C GLY A 75 16.37 -11.67 4.64
N ASN A 76 16.04 -12.66 5.48
CA ASN A 76 17.08 -13.34 6.23
C ASN A 76 17.71 -14.36 5.28
N PRO A 77 19.05 -14.40 5.11
CA PRO A 77 19.71 -15.43 4.32
C PRO A 77 19.40 -16.84 4.83
#